data_AF-A0A3A6NBU7-F1
#
_entry.id   AF-A0A3A6NBU7-F1
#
_cell.length_a   1.000
_cell.length_b   1.000
_cell.length_c   1.000
_cell.angle_alpha   90.00
_cell.angle_beta   90.00
_cell.angle_gamma   90.00
#
_symmetry.space_group_name_H-M   'P 1'
#
loop_
_entity.id
_entity.type
_entity.pdbx_description
1 polymer ?
#
loop_
_entity_poly.entity_id
_entity_poly.type
_entity_poly.pdbx_seq_one_letter_code
_entity_poly.pdbx_strand_id
1 'polypeptide(L)'
;MKSFFEKNPLIHYTTVLTLVAIVCGLMIGGMNAITAPIIQRNLEEKERAAYQEVLPEGQTFTKLDLIDGVPSTVSGAVEGKNASGAVVGYIYTASGLNQHGSISLVISVSAEGQILGASILAIDQTKGIDDTRTNLATFIGSSIAGASPQGDLISGVTNSLNTVRALLNDIATAHALLADVPSDPYVASFGEGYTLENDPSFTATLNITNKKIAKNPANEVVGYVYYLTGIGTYEGHDGLVTDKGLSMEVLFDENYTVLDVFVPEDAYDHTASYRVKIVAYAESFIGKNPTDFASMMQDPGDITAGVTYTKTLVDVLLNALLDEVN
;
A
#
# COMPACT_ATOMS: atom_id res chain seq x y z
N MET A 1 -1.93 43.87 60.20
CA MET A 1 -2.33 43.69 58.78
C MET A 1 -3.72 44.22 58.46
N LYS A 2 -4.79 43.87 59.21
CA LYS A 2 -6.17 44.37 58.95
C LYS A 2 -6.28 45.90 58.76
N SER A 3 -5.71 46.70 59.67
CA SER A 3 -5.83 48.17 59.60
C SER A 3 -5.04 48.86 58.48
N PHE A 4 -4.11 48.14 57.83
CA PHE A 4 -3.33 48.66 56.69
C PHE A 4 -4.10 48.52 55.37
N PHE A 5 -4.82 47.39 55.21
CA PHE A 5 -5.67 47.11 54.05
C PHE A 5 -6.99 47.89 54.08
N GLU A 6 -7.55 48.14 55.27
CA GLU A 6 -8.77 48.96 55.42
C GLU A 6 -8.54 50.44 55.03
N LYS A 7 -7.32 50.95 55.19
CA LYS A 7 -6.97 52.34 54.85
C LYS A 7 -6.57 52.54 53.37
N ASN A 8 -6.25 51.47 52.65
CA ASN A 8 -5.77 51.51 51.26
C ASN A 8 -6.58 50.54 50.37
N PRO A 9 -7.80 50.93 49.93
CA PRO A 9 -8.73 50.03 49.24
C PRO A 9 -8.17 49.43 47.95
N LEU A 10 -7.37 50.18 47.19
CA LEU A 10 -6.71 49.69 45.96
C LEU A 10 -5.74 48.53 46.24
N ILE A 11 -4.95 48.62 47.31
CA ILE A 11 -4.02 47.55 47.71
C ILE A 11 -4.80 46.33 48.18
N HIS A 12 -5.91 46.52 48.90
CA HIS A 12 -6.79 45.44 49.34
C HIS A 12 -7.39 44.67 48.16
N TYR A 13 -8.02 45.35 47.21
CA TYR A 13 -8.64 44.69 46.05
C TYR A 13 -7.61 43.99 45.17
N THR A 14 -6.46 44.62 44.92
CA THR A 14 -5.39 44.01 44.13
C THR A 14 -4.87 42.74 44.80
N THR A 15 -4.67 42.75 46.12
CA THR A 15 -4.17 41.56 46.85
C THR A 15 -5.19 40.43 46.84
N VAL A 16 -6.47 40.74 47.05
CA VAL A 16 -7.55 39.74 46.99
C VAL A 16 -7.66 39.14 45.58
N LEU A 17 -7.65 39.97 44.55
CA LEU A 17 -7.74 39.51 43.17
C LEU A 17 -6.54 38.63 42.77
N THR A 18 -5.32 39.01 43.18
CA THR A 18 -4.12 38.20 42.94
C THR A 18 -4.22 36.84 43.65
N LEU A 19 -4.68 36.80 44.90
CA LEU A 19 -4.86 35.53 45.62
C LEU A 19 -5.92 34.65 44.95
N VAL A 20 -7.06 35.21 44.56
CA VAL A 20 -8.11 34.47 43.84
C VAL A 20 -7.58 33.96 42.50
N ALA A 21 -6.85 34.79 41.74
CA ALA A 21 -6.25 34.40 40.47
C ALA A 21 -5.24 33.26 40.64
N ILE A 22 -4.40 33.29 41.69
CA ILE A 22 -3.47 32.21 42.01
C ILE A 22 -4.23 30.92 42.32
N VAL A 23 -5.26 30.98 43.17
CA VAL A 23 -6.05 29.80 43.56
C VAL A 23 -6.77 29.21 42.34
N CYS A 24 -7.43 30.04 41.52
CA CYS A 24 -8.07 29.60 40.28
C CYS A 24 -7.07 29.02 39.27
N GLY A 25 -5.91 29.67 39.08
CA GLY A 25 -4.86 29.18 38.19
C GLY A 25 -4.28 27.84 38.63
N LEU A 26 -4.04 27.66 39.93
CA LEU A 26 -3.59 26.37 40.50
C LEU A 26 -4.64 25.27 40.34
N MET A 27 -5.92 25.58 40.57
CA MET A 27 -7.00 24.60 40.38
C MET A 27 -7.14 24.18 38.91
N ILE A 28 -7.16 25.13 37.97
CA ILE A 28 -7.29 24.84 36.54
C ILE A 28 -6.05 24.11 36.02
N GLY A 29 -4.85 24.60 36.36
CA GLY A 29 -3.59 23.98 35.95
C GLY A 29 -3.40 22.59 36.54
N GLY A 30 -3.73 22.40 37.82
CA GLY A 30 -3.69 21.09 38.48
C GLY A 30 -4.68 20.10 37.88
N MET A 31 -5.91 20.54 37.59
CA MET A 31 -6.90 19.69 36.92
C MET A 31 -6.43 19.29 35.52
N ASN A 32 -5.94 20.24 34.72
CA ASN A 32 -5.41 19.98 33.38
C ASN A 32 -4.23 19.00 33.40
N ALA A 33 -3.26 19.19 34.29
CA ALA A 33 -2.10 18.31 34.42
C ALA A 33 -2.49 16.85 34.72
N ILE A 34 -3.59 16.62 35.45
CA ILE A 34 -4.12 15.29 35.72
C ILE A 34 -4.96 14.78 34.52
N THR A 35 -5.82 15.62 33.93
CA THR A 35 -6.74 15.18 32.87
C THR A 35 -6.08 15.00 31.51
N ALA A 36 -5.14 15.85 31.13
CA ALA A 36 -4.50 15.81 29.81
C ALA A 36 -3.91 14.44 29.44
N PRO A 37 -3.09 13.77 30.28
CA PRO A 37 -2.56 12.45 29.94
C PRO A 37 -3.62 11.34 29.95
N ILE A 38 -4.72 11.51 30.68
CA ILE A 38 -5.85 10.57 30.65
C ILE A 38 -6.62 10.71 29.34
N ILE A 39 -6.91 11.96 28.94
CA ILE A 39 -7.58 12.27 27.68
C ILE A 39 -6.75 11.72 26.51
N GLN A 40 -5.43 11.94 26.52
CA GLN A 40 -4.55 11.44 25.47
C GLN A 40 -4.59 9.91 25.37
N ARG A 41 -4.44 9.19 26.49
CA ARG A 41 -4.53 7.71 26.49
C ARG A 41 -5.88 7.21 26.00
N ASN A 42 -6.98 7.85 26.41
CA ASN A 42 -8.31 7.48 25.95
C ASN A 42 -8.49 7.72 24.44
N LEU A 43 -7.88 8.79 23.90
CA LEU A 43 -7.88 9.06 22.46
C LEU A 43 -7.09 7.99 21.71
N GLU A 44 -5.89 7.64 22.17
CA GLU A 44 -5.06 6.59 21.57
C GLU A 44 -5.73 5.21 21.62
N GLU A 45 -6.39 4.87 22.74
CA GLU A 45 -7.17 3.64 22.87
C GLU A 45 -8.36 3.62 21.92
N LYS A 46 -9.08 4.74 21.80
CA LYS A 46 -10.22 4.86 20.88
C LYS A 46 -9.78 4.78 19.42
N GLU A 47 -8.67 5.41 19.07
CA GLU A 47 -8.06 5.36 17.74
C GLU A 47 -7.65 3.92 17.40
N ARG A 48 -6.94 3.23 18.31
CA ARG A 48 -6.56 1.83 18.12
C ARG A 48 -7.77 0.90 18.03
N ALA A 49 -8.81 1.12 18.83
CA ALA A 49 -10.05 0.35 18.74
C ALA A 49 -10.74 0.56 17.39
N ALA A 50 -10.75 1.80 16.89
CA ALA A 50 -11.30 2.12 15.58
C ALA A 50 -10.46 1.48 14.45
N TYR A 51 -9.13 1.41 14.59
CA TYR A 51 -8.25 0.70 13.65
C TYR A 51 -8.56 -0.78 13.57
N GLN A 52 -8.75 -1.44 14.72
CA GLN A 52 -9.14 -2.84 14.77
C GLN A 52 -10.55 -3.08 14.21
N GLU A 53 -11.47 -2.12 14.39
CA GLU A 53 -12.83 -2.18 13.84
C GLU A 53 -12.80 -2.14 12.31
N VAL A 54 -12.03 -1.23 11.71
CA VAL A 54 -11.99 -1.09 10.24
C VAL A 54 -11.05 -2.07 9.56
N LEU A 55 -10.01 -2.58 10.23
CA LEU A 55 -9.09 -3.57 9.69
C LEU A 55 -8.94 -4.77 10.64
N PRO A 56 -9.94 -5.68 10.70
CA PRO A 56 -9.94 -6.81 11.64
C PRO A 56 -8.75 -7.76 11.51
N GLU A 57 -8.18 -7.89 10.30
CA GLU A 57 -7.00 -8.73 10.03
C GLU A 57 -5.68 -8.10 10.50
N GLY A 58 -5.68 -6.77 10.74
CA GLY A 58 -4.54 -6.05 11.26
C GLY A 58 -4.27 -6.41 12.72
N GLN A 59 -3.03 -6.73 13.04
CA GLN A 59 -2.55 -7.01 14.40
C GLN A 59 -1.51 -6.00 14.88
N THR A 60 -0.65 -5.56 13.96
CA THR A 60 0.34 -4.51 14.23
C THR A 60 0.02 -3.30 13.36
N PHE A 61 0.06 -2.11 13.95
CA PHE A 61 -0.27 -0.85 13.30
C PHE A 61 0.93 0.09 13.39
N THR A 62 1.54 0.40 12.25
CA THR A 62 2.71 1.28 12.15
C THR A 62 2.31 2.61 11.52
N LYS A 63 2.58 3.73 12.19
CA LYS A 63 2.31 5.06 11.62
C LYS A 63 3.20 5.31 10.41
N LEU A 64 2.61 5.88 9.36
CA LEU A 64 3.31 6.36 8.17
C LEU A 64 3.46 7.88 8.25
N ASP A 65 4.60 8.38 7.79
CA ASP A 65 4.84 9.82 7.70
C ASP A 65 4.03 10.41 6.54
N LEU A 66 3.32 11.51 6.79
CA LEU A 66 2.59 12.22 5.75
C LEU A 66 3.58 13.07 4.95
N ILE A 67 3.67 12.80 3.65
CA ILE A 67 4.57 13.49 2.72
C ILE A 67 3.87 14.65 2.00
N ASP A 68 4.65 15.48 1.31
CA ASP A 68 4.11 16.55 0.47
C ASP A 68 3.17 16.00 -0.61
N GLY A 69 2.02 16.67 -0.78
CA GLY A 69 0.97 16.24 -1.72
C GLY A 69 -0.19 15.48 -1.06
N VAL A 70 -0.01 14.98 0.17
CA VAL A 70 -1.12 14.44 0.95
C VAL A 70 -2.09 15.58 1.31
N PRO A 71 -3.41 15.44 1.05
CA PRO A 71 -4.38 16.46 1.40
C PRO A 71 -4.39 16.76 2.90
N SER A 72 -4.49 18.05 3.27
CA SER A 72 -4.46 18.49 4.67
C SER A 72 -5.63 18.01 5.53
N THR A 73 -6.68 17.49 4.90
CA THR A 73 -7.82 16.84 5.56
C THR A 73 -7.45 15.49 6.13
N VAL A 74 -6.41 14.82 5.59
CA VAL A 74 -5.87 13.55 6.09
C VAL A 74 -4.87 13.86 7.20
N SER A 75 -5.22 13.50 8.43
CA SER A 75 -4.43 13.80 9.63
C SER A 75 -3.54 12.64 10.09
N GLY A 76 -3.70 11.46 9.51
CA GLY A 76 -2.87 10.30 9.83
C GLY A 76 -3.04 9.17 8.83
N ALA A 77 -1.94 8.44 8.63
CA ALA A 77 -1.88 7.22 7.84
C ALA A 77 -1.15 6.14 8.65
N VAL A 78 -1.62 4.90 8.53
CA VAL A 78 -1.13 3.76 9.31
C VAL A 78 -1.10 2.53 8.42
N GLU A 79 0.01 1.81 8.42
CA GLU A 79 0.13 0.50 7.79
C GLU A 79 -0.31 -0.59 8.79
N GLY A 80 -1.22 -1.46 8.37
CA GLY A 80 -1.69 -2.61 9.13
C GLY A 80 -1.03 -3.91 8.67
N LYS A 81 -0.41 -4.63 9.60
CA LYS A 81 0.22 -5.94 9.36
C LYS A 81 -0.45 -7.05 10.17
N ASN A 82 -0.56 -8.23 9.59
CA ASN A 82 -1.05 -9.43 10.27
C ASN A 82 0.05 -10.10 11.15
N ALA A 83 -0.27 -11.25 11.75
CA ALA A 83 0.67 -12.01 12.58
C ALA A 83 1.96 -12.45 11.87
N SER A 84 1.91 -12.66 10.55
CA SER A 84 3.08 -13.07 9.77
C SER A 84 3.93 -11.89 9.31
N GLY A 85 3.54 -10.66 9.66
CA GLY A 85 4.23 -9.43 9.23
C GLY A 85 3.89 -8.95 7.82
N ALA A 86 2.92 -9.60 7.15
CA ALA A 86 2.45 -9.18 5.84
C ALA A 86 1.50 -7.99 5.98
N VAL A 87 1.61 -7.02 5.07
CA VAL A 87 0.69 -5.87 5.00
C VAL A 87 -0.67 -6.37 4.54
N VAL A 88 -1.72 -6.07 5.32
CA VAL A 88 -3.11 -6.44 5.02
C VAL A 88 -4.00 -5.23 4.71
N GLY A 89 -3.45 -4.03 4.82
CA GLY A 89 -4.12 -2.80 4.42
C GLY A 89 -3.52 -1.57 5.08
N TYR A 90 -4.04 -0.42 4.67
CA TYR A 90 -3.65 0.90 5.13
C TYR A 90 -4.87 1.58 5.75
N ILE A 91 -4.68 2.30 6.84
CA ILE A 91 -5.73 3.01 7.56
C ILE A 91 -5.45 4.50 7.48
N TYR A 92 -6.46 5.27 7.13
CA TYR A 92 -6.39 6.72 7.02
C TYR A 92 -7.39 7.36 7.97
N THR A 93 -6.94 8.39 8.67
CA THR A 93 -7.80 9.27 9.46
C THR A 93 -7.95 10.59 8.71
N ALA A 94 -9.18 10.99 8.41
CA ALA A 94 -9.45 12.24 7.70
C ALA A 94 -10.60 13.02 8.33
N SER A 95 -10.51 14.33 8.34
CA SER A 95 -11.53 15.21 8.94
C SER A 95 -11.93 16.36 8.03
N GLY A 96 -13.24 16.64 7.97
CA GLY A 96 -13.83 17.68 7.16
C GLY A 96 -14.87 18.49 7.94
N LEU A 97 -15.09 19.72 7.51
CA LEU A 97 -16.06 20.64 8.11
C LEU A 97 -17.13 21.01 7.08
N ASN A 98 -18.39 21.05 7.51
CA ASN A 98 -19.48 21.65 6.75
C ASN A 98 -20.34 22.55 7.65
N GLN A 99 -21.40 23.12 7.07
CA GLN A 99 -22.31 24.04 7.77
C GLN A 99 -23.01 23.46 9.00
N HIS A 100 -23.01 22.13 9.16
CA HIS A 100 -23.61 21.42 10.30
C HIS A 100 -22.57 21.00 11.35
N GLY A 101 -21.28 21.23 11.08
CA GLY A 101 -20.14 20.92 11.95
C GLY A 101 -19.19 19.87 11.36
N SER A 102 -18.28 19.34 12.18
CA SER A 102 -17.15 18.52 11.70
C SER A 102 -17.45 17.03 11.68
N ILE A 103 -16.85 16.32 10.72
CA ILE A 103 -16.89 14.87 10.59
C ILE A 103 -15.44 14.37 10.51
N SER A 104 -15.10 13.39 11.35
CA SER A 104 -13.80 12.70 11.38
C SER A 104 -14.02 11.22 11.14
N LEU A 105 -13.36 10.70 10.11
CA LEU A 105 -13.50 9.34 9.62
C LEU A 105 -12.21 8.56 9.87
N VAL A 106 -12.35 7.25 10.05
CA VAL A 106 -11.26 6.29 9.92
C VAL A 106 -11.66 5.27 8.87
N ILE A 107 -10.82 5.07 7.86
CA ILE A 107 -11.09 4.19 6.72
C ILE A 107 -9.89 3.27 6.54
N SER A 108 -10.13 1.97 6.36
CA SER A 108 -9.12 1.03 5.91
C SER A 108 -9.28 0.75 4.42
N VAL A 109 -8.15 0.65 3.73
CA VAL A 109 -8.04 0.42 2.29
C VAL A 109 -7.02 -0.69 2.05
N SER A 110 -7.33 -1.66 1.18
CA SER A 110 -6.37 -2.69 0.76
C SER A 110 -5.23 -2.08 -0.04
N ALA A 111 -4.16 -2.84 -0.32
CA ALA A 111 -3.09 -2.36 -1.18
C ALA A 111 -3.57 -2.05 -2.61
N GLU A 112 -4.63 -2.74 -3.06
CA GLU A 112 -5.26 -2.59 -4.37
C GLU A 112 -6.30 -1.46 -4.41
N GLY A 113 -6.44 -0.69 -3.32
CA GLY A 113 -7.38 0.43 -3.26
C GLY A 113 -8.83 0.06 -2.95
N GLN A 114 -9.13 -1.15 -2.46
CA GLN A 114 -10.49 -1.50 -2.02
C GLN A 114 -10.75 -1.01 -0.60
N ILE A 115 -11.90 -0.38 -0.33
CA ILE A 115 -12.30 0.01 1.03
C ILE A 115 -12.68 -1.27 1.81
N LEU A 116 -11.89 -1.61 2.82
CA LEU A 116 -12.09 -2.81 3.65
C LEU A 116 -13.05 -2.54 4.82
N GLY A 117 -13.03 -1.33 5.35
CA GLY A 117 -13.83 -0.93 6.49
C GLY A 117 -13.86 0.58 6.67
N ALA A 118 -14.92 1.07 7.31
CA ALA A 118 -15.13 2.50 7.52
C ALA A 118 -15.87 2.75 8.84
N SER A 119 -15.40 3.71 9.63
CA SER A 119 -16.04 4.12 10.88
C SER A 119 -15.91 5.62 11.10
N ILE A 120 -16.84 6.19 11.87
CA ILE A 120 -16.81 7.61 12.26
C ILE A 120 -16.09 7.71 13.61
N LEU A 121 -14.89 8.30 13.62
CA LEU A 121 -14.12 8.52 14.84
C LEU A 121 -14.77 9.61 15.71
N ALA A 122 -15.21 10.70 15.09
CA ALA A 122 -15.92 11.80 15.75
C ALA A 122 -16.85 12.52 14.78
N ILE A 123 -17.99 13.00 15.28
CA ILE A 123 -18.93 13.80 14.51
C ILE A 123 -19.58 14.83 15.44
N ASP A 124 -19.43 16.10 15.08
CA ASP A 124 -20.00 17.23 15.81
C ASP A 124 -21.08 17.86 14.96
N GLN A 125 -22.22 17.17 14.85
CA GLN A 125 -23.38 17.64 14.09
C GLN A 125 -24.66 17.48 14.90
N THR A 126 -25.62 18.38 14.70
CA THR A 126 -26.84 18.41 15.51
C THR A 126 -27.82 17.27 15.20
N LYS A 127 -27.85 16.76 13.96
CA LYS A 127 -28.81 15.74 13.48
C LYS A 127 -28.21 14.87 12.38
N GLY A 128 -28.79 13.67 12.16
CA GLY A 128 -28.43 12.80 11.04
C GLY A 128 -27.12 12.03 11.21
N ILE A 129 -26.64 11.87 12.46
CA ILE A 129 -25.40 11.16 12.77
C ILE A 129 -25.48 9.70 12.34
N ASP A 130 -26.55 9.00 12.74
CA ASP A 130 -26.71 7.58 12.43
C ASP A 130 -26.95 7.37 10.94
N ASP A 131 -27.74 8.23 10.30
CA ASP A 131 -27.94 8.20 8.85
C ASP A 131 -26.61 8.42 8.09
N THR A 132 -25.75 9.32 8.58
CA THR A 132 -24.41 9.55 8.02
C THR A 132 -23.53 8.31 8.20
N ARG A 133 -23.59 7.65 9.36
CA ARG A 133 -22.86 6.39 9.61
C ARG A 133 -23.33 5.26 8.69
N THR A 134 -24.65 5.12 8.52
CA THR A 134 -25.22 4.13 7.59
C THR A 134 -24.79 4.41 6.16
N ASN A 135 -24.85 5.67 5.73
CA ASN A 135 -24.37 6.05 4.39
C ASN A 135 -22.88 5.76 4.20
N LEU A 136 -22.03 6.05 5.20
CA LEU A 136 -20.60 5.74 5.13
C LEU A 136 -20.36 4.23 4.94
N ALA A 137 -21.09 3.39 5.67
CA ALA A 137 -20.95 1.94 5.57
C ALA A 137 -21.27 1.40 4.17
N THR A 138 -22.11 2.09 3.38
CA THR A 138 -22.39 1.68 1.99
C THR A 138 -21.18 1.77 1.06
N PHE A 139 -20.11 2.48 1.42
CA PHE A 139 -18.89 2.57 0.59
C PHE A 139 -17.94 1.39 0.79
N ILE A 140 -18.13 0.59 1.85
CA ILE A 140 -17.31 -0.60 2.12
C ILE A 140 -17.45 -1.58 0.95
N GLY A 141 -16.31 -2.11 0.49
CA GLY A 141 -16.21 -3.01 -0.66
C GLY A 141 -16.02 -2.30 -2.00
N SER A 142 -16.23 -0.99 -2.09
CA SER A 142 -15.97 -0.20 -3.30
C SER A 142 -14.49 0.22 -3.42
N SER A 143 -14.07 0.63 -4.62
CA SER A 143 -12.72 1.19 -4.84
C SER A 143 -12.62 2.62 -4.30
N ILE A 144 -11.52 2.96 -3.63
CA ILE A 144 -11.28 4.29 -3.08
C ILE A 144 -11.10 5.36 -4.18
N ALA A 145 -10.51 5.01 -5.32
CA ALA A 145 -10.26 5.92 -6.45
C ALA A 145 -11.54 6.37 -7.19
N GLY A 146 -12.68 5.78 -6.86
CA GLY A 146 -13.98 6.08 -7.43
C GLY A 146 -15.11 5.65 -6.50
N ALA A 147 -14.97 5.99 -5.21
CA ALA A 147 -15.82 5.45 -4.14
C ALA A 147 -17.31 5.64 -4.44
N SER A 148 -18.02 4.50 -4.50
CA SER A 148 -19.42 4.43 -4.93
C SER A 148 -20.22 3.59 -3.94
N PRO A 149 -21.40 4.06 -3.51
CA PRO A 149 -22.21 3.33 -2.54
C PRO A 149 -22.72 2.01 -3.13
N GLN A 150 -22.60 0.93 -2.36
CA GLN A 150 -23.03 -0.44 -2.68
C GLN A 150 -24.49 -0.72 -2.27
N GLY A 151 -25.29 0.32 -2.03
CA GLY A 151 -26.67 0.22 -1.60
C GLY A 151 -27.38 1.55 -1.56
N ASP A 152 -28.62 1.55 -1.07
CA ASP A 152 -29.44 2.74 -1.00
C ASP A 152 -28.92 3.72 0.06
N LEU A 153 -28.84 4.98 -0.33
CA LEU A 153 -28.47 6.06 0.56
C LEU A 153 -29.69 6.60 1.30
N ILE A 154 -29.51 6.88 2.59
CA ILE A 154 -30.49 7.59 3.41
C ILE A 154 -30.47 9.08 3.02
N SER A 155 -31.66 9.58 2.66
CA SER A 155 -31.89 11.00 2.33
C SER A 155 -31.89 11.89 3.58
N GLY A 156 -31.76 13.21 3.41
CA GLY A 156 -31.81 14.18 4.52
C GLY A 156 -30.45 14.52 5.15
N VAL A 157 -29.38 13.82 4.75
CA VAL A 157 -27.99 14.08 5.19
C VAL A 157 -27.04 14.42 4.04
N THR A 158 -27.56 15.07 2.98
CA THR A 158 -26.80 15.35 1.75
C THR A 158 -25.49 16.11 1.97
N ASN A 159 -25.47 17.11 2.86
CA ASN A 159 -24.23 17.85 3.15
C ASN A 159 -23.17 16.97 3.83
N SER A 160 -23.57 16.13 4.79
CA SER A 160 -22.68 15.20 5.46
C SER A 160 -22.17 14.14 4.49
N LEU A 161 -23.03 13.64 3.60
CA LEU A 161 -22.64 12.71 2.53
C LEU A 161 -21.63 13.35 1.56
N ASN A 162 -21.81 14.61 1.18
CA ASN A 162 -20.87 15.32 0.31
C ASN A 162 -19.51 15.51 1.00
N THR A 163 -19.50 15.80 2.31
CA THR A 163 -18.26 15.83 3.10
C THR A 163 -17.59 14.46 3.15
N VAL A 164 -18.34 13.38 3.40
CA VAL A 164 -17.80 12.01 3.38
C VAL A 164 -17.16 11.70 2.02
N ARG A 165 -17.83 11.99 0.91
CA ARG A 165 -17.29 11.77 -0.44
C ARG A 165 -16.01 12.58 -0.71
N ALA A 166 -15.97 13.83 -0.27
CA ALA A 166 -14.77 14.65 -0.39
C ALA A 166 -13.60 14.03 0.40
N LEU A 167 -13.84 13.60 1.63
CA LEU A 167 -12.83 12.93 2.45
C LEU A 167 -12.37 11.60 1.84
N LEU A 168 -13.27 10.81 1.23
CA LEU A 168 -12.88 9.58 0.54
C LEU A 168 -11.98 9.87 -0.67
N ASN A 169 -12.25 10.93 -1.44
CA ASN A 169 -11.38 11.35 -2.55
C ASN A 169 -10.00 11.83 -2.06
N ASP A 170 -9.97 12.57 -0.95
CA ASP A 170 -8.71 13.00 -0.34
C ASP A 170 -7.90 11.80 0.17
N ILE A 171 -8.58 10.81 0.78
CA ILE A 171 -7.99 9.53 1.19
C ILE A 171 -7.48 8.75 -0.03
N ALA A 172 -8.19 8.76 -1.16
CA ALA A 172 -7.72 8.11 -2.39
C ALA A 172 -6.38 8.71 -2.85
N THR A 173 -6.26 10.04 -2.78
CA THR A 173 -5.01 10.75 -3.12
C THR A 173 -3.89 10.39 -2.14
N ALA A 174 -4.18 10.40 -0.83
CA ALA A 174 -3.22 9.98 0.18
C ALA A 174 -2.79 8.51 0.01
N HIS A 175 -3.73 7.64 -0.35
CA HIS A 175 -3.47 6.22 -0.56
C HIS A 175 -2.54 5.99 -1.74
N ALA A 176 -2.79 6.65 -2.87
CA ALA A 176 -1.90 6.58 -4.03
C ALA A 176 -0.47 7.08 -3.76
N LEU A 177 -0.27 7.94 -2.76
CA LEU A 177 1.03 8.49 -2.38
C LEU A 177 1.76 7.68 -1.29
N LEU A 178 1.01 7.06 -0.38
CA LEU A 178 1.55 6.50 0.87
C LEU A 178 1.50 4.98 0.93
N ALA A 179 0.57 4.34 0.24
CA ALA A 179 0.56 2.90 0.21
C ALA A 179 1.79 2.41 -0.58
N ASP A 180 2.54 1.51 0.03
CA ASP A 180 3.45 0.63 -0.70
C ASP A 180 2.57 -0.38 -1.43
N VAL A 181 1.88 0.11 -2.46
CA VAL A 181 1.19 -0.71 -3.44
C VAL A 181 2.32 -1.47 -4.12
N PRO A 182 2.41 -2.81 -4.01
CA PRO A 182 3.32 -3.55 -4.86
C PRO A 182 2.95 -3.13 -6.28
N SER A 183 3.82 -2.38 -6.95
CA SER A 183 3.54 -1.95 -8.31
C SER A 183 3.33 -3.23 -9.08
N ASP A 184 2.11 -3.47 -9.53
CA ASP A 184 1.81 -4.65 -10.33
C ASP A 184 2.81 -4.63 -11.49
N PRO A 185 3.77 -5.57 -11.51
CA PRO A 185 4.95 -5.45 -12.34
C PRO A 185 4.60 -5.45 -13.82
N TYR A 186 3.41 -5.91 -14.19
CA TYR A 186 3.02 -6.07 -15.57
C TYR A 186 2.14 -4.94 -16.10
N VAL A 187 1.71 -3.97 -15.28
CA VAL A 187 0.88 -2.83 -15.74
C VAL A 187 1.58 -2.03 -16.82
N ALA A 188 2.90 -1.84 -16.70
CA ALA A 188 3.68 -1.16 -17.74
C ALA A 188 3.69 -1.91 -19.08
N SER A 189 3.52 -3.25 -19.05
CA SER A 189 3.53 -4.13 -20.21
C SER A 189 2.13 -4.32 -20.82
N PHE A 190 1.10 -4.58 -20.01
CA PHE A 190 -0.23 -4.96 -20.47
C PHE A 190 -1.30 -3.86 -20.31
N GLY A 191 -0.96 -2.74 -19.67
CA GLY A 191 -1.89 -1.66 -19.37
C GLY A 191 -2.72 -1.89 -18.11
N GLU A 192 -3.36 -0.84 -17.61
CA GLU A 192 -4.20 -0.91 -16.41
C GLU A 192 -5.44 -1.81 -16.64
N GLY A 193 -5.84 -2.53 -15.58
CA GLY A 193 -7.04 -3.36 -15.59
C GLY A 193 -6.93 -4.66 -16.39
N TYR A 194 -5.71 -5.05 -16.79
CA TYR A 194 -5.48 -6.35 -17.40
C TYR A 194 -5.81 -7.50 -16.43
N THR A 195 -6.12 -8.68 -16.97
CA THR A 195 -6.30 -9.91 -16.20
C THR A 195 -5.33 -10.99 -16.70
N LEU A 196 -4.97 -11.93 -15.81
CA LEU A 196 -4.18 -13.11 -16.15
C LEU A 196 -4.97 -14.39 -15.93
N GLU A 197 -4.91 -15.27 -16.92
CA GLU A 197 -5.56 -16.58 -16.89
C GLU A 197 -4.55 -17.66 -17.23
N ASN A 198 -4.56 -18.81 -16.55
CA ASN A 198 -3.71 -19.93 -16.97
C ASN A 198 -4.12 -20.40 -18.37
N ASP A 199 -3.14 -20.64 -19.25
CA ASP A 199 -3.39 -21.23 -20.57
C ASP A 199 -3.75 -22.72 -20.40
N PRO A 200 -4.99 -23.14 -20.68
CA PRO A 200 -5.41 -24.53 -20.48
C PRO A 200 -4.77 -25.50 -21.48
N SER A 201 -4.17 -25.01 -22.56
CA SER A 201 -3.49 -25.83 -23.56
C SER A 201 -2.01 -26.06 -23.24
N PHE A 202 -1.45 -25.27 -22.31
CA PHE A 202 -0.05 -25.37 -21.92
C PHE A 202 0.19 -26.59 -21.02
N THR A 203 1.25 -27.34 -21.33
CA THR A 203 1.72 -28.45 -20.48
C THR A 203 3.06 -28.05 -19.87
N ALA A 204 3.10 -27.93 -18.54
CA ALA A 204 4.32 -27.58 -17.83
C ALA A 204 5.47 -28.54 -18.15
N THR A 205 6.65 -27.97 -18.39
CA THR A 205 7.89 -28.69 -18.61
C THR A 205 8.80 -28.55 -17.39
N LEU A 206 10.00 -29.12 -17.47
CA LEU A 206 11.00 -28.95 -16.41
C LEU A 206 11.39 -27.47 -16.22
N ASN A 207 11.48 -26.72 -17.31
CA ASN A 207 12.02 -25.36 -17.30
C ASN A 207 10.97 -24.26 -17.49
N ILE A 208 9.74 -24.61 -17.90
CA ILE A 208 8.61 -23.70 -18.02
C ILE A 208 7.46 -24.27 -17.20
N THR A 209 7.20 -23.67 -16.05
CA THR A 209 6.28 -24.21 -15.05
C THR A 209 4.84 -23.76 -15.26
N ASN A 210 4.65 -22.62 -15.91
CA ASN A 210 3.32 -22.10 -16.22
C ASN A 210 3.36 -21.12 -17.41
N LYS A 211 2.23 -21.00 -18.08
CA LYS A 211 1.95 -19.98 -19.09
C LYS A 211 0.61 -19.34 -18.75
N LYS A 212 0.59 -18.02 -18.66
CA LYS A 212 -0.64 -17.24 -18.49
C LYS A 212 -0.90 -16.37 -19.72
N ILE A 213 -2.18 -16.19 -20.03
CA ILE A 213 -2.70 -15.31 -21.06
C ILE A 213 -3.09 -14.00 -20.39
N ALA A 214 -2.54 -12.89 -20.88
CA ALA A 214 -2.92 -11.55 -20.45
C ALA A 214 -4.05 -11.02 -21.33
N LYS A 215 -5.12 -10.50 -20.71
CA LYS A 215 -6.24 -9.88 -21.42
C LYS A 215 -6.52 -8.47 -20.92
N ASN A 216 -6.91 -7.58 -21.84
CA ASN A 216 -7.34 -6.23 -21.48
C ASN A 216 -8.76 -6.21 -20.89
N PRO A 217 -9.27 -5.05 -20.41
CA PRO A 217 -10.64 -4.94 -19.91
C PRO A 217 -11.75 -5.27 -20.94
N ALA A 218 -11.43 -5.26 -22.24
CA ALA A 218 -12.34 -5.71 -23.31
C ALA A 218 -12.29 -7.23 -23.55
N ASN A 219 -11.54 -7.98 -22.72
CA ASN A 219 -11.33 -9.42 -22.81
C ASN A 219 -10.62 -9.85 -24.11
N GLU A 220 -9.84 -8.95 -24.71
CA GLU A 220 -8.96 -9.23 -25.84
C GLU A 220 -7.59 -9.65 -25.30
N VAL A 221 -6.97 -10.64 -25.93
CA VAL A 221 -5.60 -11.05 -25.57
C VAL A 221 -4.65 -9.91 -25.90
N VAL A 222 -3.76 -9.56 -24.97
CA VAL A 222 -2.73 -8.52 -25.17
C VAL A 222 -1.32 -9.06 -25.00
N GLY A 223 -1.18 -10.33 -24.60
CA GLY A 223 0.11 -10.95 -24.45
C GLY A 223 0.11 -12.20 -23.59
N TYR A 224 1.30 -12.62 -23.20
CA TYR A 224 1.54 -13.86 -22.46
C TYR A 224 2.60 -13.67 -21.37
N VAL A 225 2.47 -14.40 -20.27
CA VAL A 225 3.48 -14.49 -19.20
C VAL A 225 3.95 -15.93 -19.11
N TYR A 226 5.24 -16.15 -19.34
CA TYR A 226 5.88 -17.45 -19.13
C TYR A 226 6.64 -17.45 -17.81
N TYR A 227 6.45 -18.49 -17.02
CA TYR A 227 7.14 -18.70 -15.75
C TYR A 227 8.21 -19.78 -15.94
N LEU A 228 9.47 -19.40 -15.80
CA LEU A 228 10.62 -20.26 -16.04
C LEU A 228 11.34 -20.57 -14.73
N THR A 229 11.88 -21.78 -14.62
CA THR A 229 12.69 -22.17 -13.47
C THR A 229 13.79 -23.14 -13.88
N GLY A 230 14.93 -23.07 -13.19
CA GLY A 230 16.01 -24.02 -13.41
C GLY A 230 16.91 -24.12 -12.21
N ILE A 231 17.61 -25.24 -12.14
CA ILE A 231 18.69 -25.50 -11.17
C ILE A 231 19.98 -25.74 -11.93
N GLY A 232 21.06 -25.11 -11.48
CA GLY A 232 22.40 -25.26 -12.03
C GLY A 232 23.27 -26.10 -11.11
N THR A 233 24.15 -26.89 -11.71
CA THR A 233 25.26 -27.57 -11.03
C THR A 233 26.57 -27.07 -11.62
N TYR A 234 27.51 -26.65 -10.78
CA TYR A 234 28.82 -26.17 -11.24
C TYR A 234 29.95 -26.52 -10.29
N GLU A 235 31.17 -26.57 -10.83
CA GLU A 235 32.41 -26.78 -10.07
C GLU A 235 32.86 -25.46 -9.46
N GLY A 236 32.73 -25.33 -8.14
CA GLY A 236 33.25 -24.20 -7.36
C GLY A 236 34.69 -24.42 -6.90
N HIS A 237 35.28 -23.39 -6.26
CA HIS A 237 36.63 -23.48 -5.69
C HIS A 237 36.76 -24.59 -4.64
N ASP A 238 35.71 -24.78 -3.84
CA ASP A 238 35.65 -25.74 -2.73
C ASP A 238 34.96 -27.07 -3.10
N GLY A 239 34.69 -27.29 -4.40
CA GLY A 239 34.04 -28.49 -4.93
C GLY A 239 32.72 -28.21 -5.66
N LEU A 240 31.98 -29.27 -5.96
CA LEU A 240 30.68 -29.22 -6.64
C LEU A 240 29.65 -28.44 -5.83
N VAL A 241 29.12 -27.39 -6.44
CA VAL A 241 27.95 -26.65 -5.98
C VAL A 241 26.74 -27.20 -6.75
N THR A 242 25.83 -27.84 -6.02
CA THR A 242 24.57 -28.39 -6.56
C THR A 242 23.39 -27.54 -6.11
N ASP A 243 22.27 -27.69 -6.82
CA ASP A 243 20.94 -27.21 -6.42
C ASP A 243 20.77 -25.68 -6.31
N LYS A 244 21.66 -24.90 -6.95
CA LYS A 244 21.51 -23.45 -7.04
C LYS A 244 20.60 -23.08 -8.19
N GLY A 245 19.40 -22.60 -7.84
CA GLY A 245 18.34 -22.30 -8.80
C GLY A 245 18.19 -20.83 -9.13
N LEU A 246 17.47 -20.58 -10.23
CA LEU A 246 16.84 -19.29 -10.47
C LEU A 246 15.46 -19.50 -11.09
N SER A 247 14.52 -18.61 -10.77
CA SER A 247 13.28 -18.47 -11.53
C SER A 247 13.21 -17.09 -12.17
N MET A 248 12.55 -17.04 -13.32
CA MET A 248 12.35 -15.81 -14.07
C MET A 248 11.01 -15.82 -14.79
N GLU A 249 10.51 -14.65 -15.12
CA GLU A 249 9.26 -14.46 -15.84
C GLU A 249 9.55 -13.67 -17.11
N VAL A 250 9.02 -14.13 -18.25
CA VAL A 250 9.19 -13.46 -19.53
C VAL A 250 7.81 -13.08 -20.05
N LEU A 251 7.63 -11.78 -20.29
CA LEU A 251 6.40 -11.21 -20.81
C LEU A 251 6.54 -11.02 -22.32
N PHE A 252 5.51 -11.43 -23.05
CA PHE A 252 5.41 -11.24 -24.48
C PHE A 252 4.16 -10.44 -24.83
N ASP A 253 4.24 -9.68 -25.92
CA ASP A 253 3.04 -9.19 -26.62
C ASP A 253 2.35 -10.33 -27.41
N GLU A 254 1.25 -10.00 -28.10
CA GLU A 254 0.52 -10.95 -28.95
C GLU A 254 1.37 -11.55 -30.09
N ASN A 255 2.46 -10.89 -30.47
CA ASN A 255 3.35 -11.30 -31.56
C ASN A 255 4.64 -11.95 -31.05
N TYR A 256 4.72 -12.31 -29.76
CA TYR A 256 5.90 -12.86 -29.13
C TYR A 256 7.13 -11.93 -29.16
N THR A 257 6.94 -10.62 -29.21
CA THR A 257 8.00 -9.67 -28.88
C THR A 257 8.09 -9.53 -27.36
N VAL A 258 9.30 -9.65 -26.80
CA VAL A 258 9.52 -9.53 -25.35
C VAL A 258 9.17 -8.12 -24.89
N LEU A 259 8.22 -8.01 -23.97
CA LEU A 259 7.82 -6.75 -23.34
C LEU A 259 8.68 -6.45 -22.10
N ASP A 260 8.89 -7.45 -21.26
CA ASP A 260 9.64 -7.32 -20.01
C ASP A 260 10.16 -8.68 -19.51
N VAL A 261 11.14 -8.65 -18.60
CA VAL A 261 11.72 -9.84 -17.99
C VAL A 261 11.98 -9.62 -16.50
N PHE A 262 11.39 -10.46 -15.66
CA PHE A 262 11.56 -10.39 -14.20
C PHE A 262 12.42 -11.53 -13.69
N VAL A 263 13.37 -11.21 -12.80
CA VAL A 263 14.17 -12.20 -12.06
C VAL A 263 13.99 -11.91 -10.57
N PRO A 264 12.98 -12.49 -9.89
CA PRO A 264 12.69 -12.18 -8.49
C PRO A 264 13.90 -12.44 -7.57
N GLU A 265 14.11 -11.57 -6.58
CA GLU A 265 15.27 -11.67 -5.67
C GLU A 265 15.18 -12.91 -4.77
N ASP A 266 13.99 -13.21 -4.27
CA ASP A 266 13.68 -14.39 -3.46
C ASP A 266 13.75 -15.71 -4.23
N ALA A 267 13.68 -15.65 -5.57
CA ALA A 267 13.82 -16.78 -6.47
C ALA A 267 15.20 -16.87 -7.14
N TYR A 268 16.19 -16.09 -6.69
CA TYR A 268 17.57 -16.11 -7.21
C TYR A 268 18.52 -16.75 -6.18
N ASP A 269 18.66 -18.07 -6.22
CA ASP A 269 19.56 -18.81 -5.32
C ASP A 269 21.00 -18.84 -5.86
N HIS A 270 21.59 -17.66 -6.02
CA HIS A 270 22.98 -17.46 -6.41
C HIS A 270 23.57 -16.28 -5.62
N THR A 271 24.83 -15.91 -5.86
CA THR A 271 25.44 -14.76 -5.16
C THR A 271 24.67 -13.47 -5.46
N ALA A 272 24.07 -12.86 -4.44
CA ALA A 272 23.18 -11.69 -4.58
C ALA A 272 23.81 -10.53 -5.37
N SER A 273 25.10 -10.24 -5.18
CA SER A 273 25.81 -9.17 -5.90
C SER A 273 25.91 -9.40 -7.41
N TYR A 274 25.74 -10.64 -7.88
CA TYR A 274 25.76 -11.00 -9.30
C TYR A 274 24.38 -10.90 -9.96
N ARG A 275 23.29 -10.81 -9.18
CA ARG A 275 21.93 -10.69 -9.71
C ARG A 275 21.78 -9.50 -10.65
N VAL A 276 22.39 -8.36 -10.31
CA VAL A 276 22.33 -7.13 -11.13
C VAL A 276 22.79 -7.37 -12.57
N LYS A 277 23.86 -8.15 -12.76
CA LYS A 277 24.36 -8.49 -14.11
C LYS A 277 23.43 -9.46 -14.85
N ILE A 278 22.84 -10.41 -14.12
CA ILE A 278 21.91 -11.38 -14.70
C ILE A 278 20.60 -10.72 -15.11
N VAL A 279 20.09 -9.80 -14.29
CA VAL A 279 18.95 -8.95 -14.64
C VAL A 279 19.27 -8.16 -15.91
N ALA A 280 20.40 -7.44 -15.96
CA ALA A 280 20.80 -6.69 -17.15
C ALA A 280 20.95 -7.56 -18.42
N TYR A 281 21.43 -8.80 -18.26
CA TYR A 281 21.49 -9.76 -19.36
C TYR A 281 20.10 -10.19 -19.83
N ALA A 282 19.20 -10.52 -18.90
CA ALA A 282 17.83 -10.92 -19.21
C ALA A 282 17.02 -9.77 -19.85
N GLU A 283 17.17 -8.54 -19.33
CA GLU A 283 16.57 -7.32 -19.88
C GLU A 283 17.09 -6.97 -21.28
N SER A 284 18.28 -7.46 -21.68
CA SER A 284 18.81 -7.21 -23.03
C SER A 284 17.92 -7.78 -24.13
N PHE A 285 17.07 -8.76 -23.81
CA PHE A 285 16.11 -9.38 -24.72
C PHE A 285 14.81 -8.57 -24.89
N ILE A 286 14.59 -7.51 -24.11
CA ILE A 286 13.42 -6.65 -24.24
C ILE A 286 13.37 -6.02 -25.65
N GLY A 287 12.20 -6.08 -26.27
CA GLY A 287 11.95 -5.64 -27.64
C GLY A 287 12.47 -6.59 -28.72
N LYS A 288 12.88 -7.81 -28.37
CA LYS A 288 13.38 -8.82 -29.31
C LYS A 288 12.36 -9.92 -29.52
N ASN A 289 12.46 -10.59 -30.67
CA ASN A 289 11.69 -11.80 -30.93
C ASN A 289 12.53 -13.04 -30.54
N PRO A 290 11.89 -14.15 -30.14
CA PRO A 290 12.56 -15.42 -29.82
C PRO A 290 13.56 -15.85 -30.89
N THR A 291 13.25 -15.63 -32.16
CA THR A 291 14.16 -15.95 -33.29
C THR A 291 15.54 -15.30 -33.18
N ASP A 292 15.67 -14.18 -32.46
CA ASP A 292 16.94 -13.48 -32.25
C ASP A 292 17.74 -14.06 -31.07
N PHE A 293 17.11 -14.82 -30.18
CA PHE A 293 17.68 -15.21 -28.89
C PHE A 293 19.00 -15.97 -29.04
N ALA A 294 19.06 -16.92 -29.98
CA ALA A 294 20.24 -17.73 -30.22
C ALA A 294 21.47 -16.87 -30.55
N SER A 295 21.29 -15.79 -31.33
CA SER A 295 22.38 -14.87 -31.68
C SER A 295 22.83 -14.02 -30.49
N MET A 296 21.88 -13.58 -29.68
CA MET A 296 22.14 -12.76 -28.49
C MET A 296 22.84 -13.54 -27.38
N MET A 297 22.47 -14.80 -27.18
CA MET A 297 23.13 -15.68 -26.21
C MET A 297 24.58 -16.00 -26.59
N GLN A 298 24.89 -16.04 -27.89
CA GLN A 298 26.25 -16.29 -28.39
C GLN A 298 27.19 -15.10 -28.19
N ASP A 299 26.67 -13.88 -28.28
CA ASP A 299 27.44 -12.64 -28.11
C ASP A 299 26.74 -11.67 -27.13
N PRO A 300 26.76 -11.97 -25.82
CA PRO A 300 26.09 -11.15 -24.82
C PRO A 300 26.83 -9.85 -24.50
N GLY A 301 28.03 -9.62 -25.08
CA GLY A 301 28.92 -8.52 -24.68
C GLY A 301 29.52 -8.68 -23.28
N ASP A 302 29.99 -7.58 -22.69
CA ASP A 302 30.71 -7.59 -21.40
C ASP A 302 29.77 -7.65 -20.16
N ILE A 303 28.45 -7.59 -20.37
CA ILE A 303 27.46 -7.56 -19.27
C ILE A 303 27.41 -8.87 -18.48
N THR A 304 27.94 -9.97 -19.03
CA THR A 304 27.97 -11.28 -18.38
C THR A 304 29.32 -11.66 -17.79
N ALA A 305 30.31 -10.75 -17.77
CA ALA A 305 31.62 -11.05 -17.24
C ALA A 305 31.58 -11.44 -15.74
N GLY A 306 32.13 -12.60 -15.40
CA GLY A 306 32.21 -13.11 -14.03
C GLY A 306 30.96 -13.83 -13.50
N VAL A 307 29.91 -13.99 -14.32
CA VAL A 307 28.66 -14.67 -13.94
C VAL A 307 28.34 -15.88 -14.82
N THR A 308 29.37 -16.55 -15.34
CA THR A 308 29.26 -17.61 -16.35
C THR A 308 28.25 -18.69 -15.99
N TYR A 309 28.26 -19.20 -14.74
CA TYR A 309 27.38 -20.31 -14.36
C TYR A 309 25.90 -19.92 -14.36
N THR A 310 25.57 -18.77 -13.76
CA THR A 310 24.18 -18.28 -13.74
C THR A 310 23.73 -17.87 -15.13
N LYS A 311 24.61 -17.27 -15.94
CA LYS A 311 24.34 -16.96 -17.35
C LYS A 311 24.00 -18.22 -18.14
N THR A 312 24.79 -19.29 -18.00
CA THR A 312 24.51 -20.58 -18.66
C THR A 312 23.14 -21.13 -18.26
N LEU A 313 22.74 -20.98 -16.99
CA LEU A 313 21.40 -21.39 -16.57
C LEU A 313 20.32 -20.53 -17.23
N VAL A 314 20.49 -19.21 -17.31
CA VAL A 314 19.58 -18.33 -18.05
C VAL A 314 19.49 -18.73 -19.53
N ASP A 315 20.60 -19.08 -20.18
CA ASP A 315 20.58 -19.57 -21.56
C ASP A 315 19.76 -20.85 -21.70
N VAL A 316 19.85 -21.78 -20.74
CA VAL A 316 19.02 -23.00 -20.75
C VAL A 316 17.54 -22.64 -20.67
N LEU A 317 17.17 -21.70 -19.81
CA LEU A 317 15.78 -21.24 -19.68
C LEU A 317 15.29 -20.55 -20.95
N LEU A 318 16.09 -19.65 -21.52
CA LEU A 318 15.73 -18.94 -22.75
C LEU A 318 15.67 -19.87 -23.97
N ASN A 319 16.49 -20.92 -24.04
CA ASN A 319 16.37 -21.95 -25.08
C ASN A 319 15.11 -22.80 -24.90
N ALA A 320 14.77 -23.18 -23.66
CA ALA A 320 13.51 -23.88 -23.41
C ALA A 320 12.31 -23.03 -23.84
N LEU A 321 12.37 -21.72 -23.57
CA LEU A 321 11.35 -20.79 -24.01
C LEU A 321 11.30 -20.67 -25.54
N LEU A 322 12.46 -20.64 -26.20
CA LEU A 322 12.58 -20.63 -27.66
C LEU A 322 11.90 -21.86 -28.30
N ASP A 323 12.07 -23.03 -27.69
CA ASP A 323 11.45 -24.27 -28.17
C ASP A 323 9.92 -24.30 -27.98
N GLU A 324 9.40 -23.56 -27.00
CA GLU A 324 7.96 -23.47 -26.69
C GLU A 324 7.22 -22.45 -27.56
N VAL A 325 7.89 -21.38 -27.99
CA VAL A 325 7.26 -20.27 -28.75
C VAL A 325 7.47 -20.35 -30.26
N ASN A 326 8.30 -21.27 -30.76
CA ASN A 326 8.50 -21.53 -32.19
C ASN A 326 7.66 -22.71 -32.71
#